data_AF-A0AAW7EAJ1-F1
#
_entry.id   AF-A0AAW7EAJ1-F1
#
_cell.length_a   1.000
_cell.length_b   1.000
_cell.length_c   1.000
_cell.angle_alpha   90.00
_cell.angle_beta   90.00
_cell.angle_gamma   90.00
#
_symmetry.space_group_name_H-M   'P 1'
#
loop_
_entity.id
_entity.type
_entity.pdbx_description
1 polymer ?
#
loop_
_entity_poly.entity_id
_entity_poly.type
_entity_poly.pdbx_seq_one_letter_code
_entity_poly.pdbx_strand_id
1 'polypeptide(L)'
;MKILLKSAAVTALLLGSGLTQAATTTSSIPMGVDVPRSCTLSNVSAGVIVPEDGTEATGGFTIICNIDTYTFYVTTDSLEAGNMHLKDGNGHQLPFKINQSYLYNSVSYGNYDLDSSTRNWYANGILPIGAPVNAVLKFKLQAPTTATTPAGVYTDTFRVNVTY
;
A
#
# COMPACT_ATOMS: atom_id res chain seq x y z
N MET A 1 -72.24 -37.15 27.17
CA MET A 1 -73.15 -38.07 26.46
C MET A 1 -72.77 -38.04 24.98
N LYS A 2 -72.21 -39.13 24.45
CA LYS A 2 -71.81 -39.28 23.04
C LYS A 2 -73.01 -39.81 22.27
N ILE A 3 -73.39 -39.19 21.15
CA ILE A 3 -74.29 -39.81 20.17
C ILE A 3 -73.68 -39.63 18.78
N LEU A 4 -73.20 -40.75 18.25
CA LEU A 4 -72.81 -40.98 16.87
C LEU A 4 -74.10 -41.23 16.06
N LEU A 5 -74.29 -40.50 14.96
CA LEU A 5 -75.25 -40.85 13.92
C LEU A 5 -74.46 -41.14 12.63
N LYS A 6 -74.36 -42.44 12.33
CA LYS A 6 -73.96 -42.98 11.02
C LYS A 6 -75.20 -43.05 10.13
N SER A 7 -75.07 -42.66 8.86
CA SER A 7 -75.70 -43.22 7.63
C SER A 7 -75.57 -42.17 6.51
N ALA A 8 -74.59 -42.27 5.61
CA ALA A 8 -74.56 -43.04 4.35
C ALA A 8 -75.26 -42.35 3.15
N ALA A 9 -74.48 -41.86 2.18
CA ALA A 9 -74.77 -41.96 0.73
C ALA A 9 -73.64 -41.37 -0.16
N VAL A 10 -73.02 -42.26 -0.94
CA VAL A 10 -72.68 -42.17 -2.39
C VAL A 10 -71.88 -40.96 -2.93
N THR A 11 -70.59 -41.24 -3.15
CA THR A 11 -69.80 -41.07 -4.38
C THR A 11 -70.19 -39.97 -5.40
N ALA A 12 -69.36 -38.93 -5.46
CA ALA A 12 -68.97 -38.22 -6.69
C ALA A 12 -67.44 -38.00 -6.59
N LEU A 13 -66.59 -38.65 -7.40
CA LEU A 13 -66.12 -38.15 -8.71
C LEU A 13 -65.81 -36.64 -8.58
N LEU A 14 -64.58 -36.14 -8.65
CA LEU A 14 -63.54 -36.37 -9.64
C LEU A 14 -62.18 -36.03 -9.02
N LEU A 15 -61.14 -36.61 -9.61
CA LEU A 15 -59.75 -36.19 -9.50
C LEU A 15 -59.60 -34.66 -9.54
N GLY A 16 -59.40 -34.05 -8.39
CA GLY A 16 -58.71 -32.77 -8.24
C GLY A 16 -57.21 -33.01 -8.16
N SER A 17 -56.64 -33.68 -9.17
CA SER A 17 -55.22 -33.54 -9.47
C SER A 17 -54.95 -32.06 -9.71
N GLY A 18 -54.12 -31.44 -8.88
CA GLY A 18 -53.81 -30.04 -9.07
C GLY A 18 -52.93 -29.50 -7.97
N LEU A 19 -51.68 -29.94 -7.97
CA LEU A 19 -50.52 -29.14 -7.57
C LEU A 19 -50.60 -28.67 -6.11
N THR A 20 -49.96 -29.37 -5.18
CA THR A 20 -48.63 -28.90 -4.72
C THR A 20 -48.39 -27.44 -5.09
N GLN A 21 -49.00 -26.50 -4.39
CA GLN A 21 -48.50 -25.14 -4.42
C GLN A 21 -47.20 -25.22 -3.62
N ALA A 22 -46.13 -25.56 -4.33
CA ALA A 22 -44.78 -25.42 -3.84
C ALA A 22 -44.71 -24.01 -3.30
N ALA A 23 -44.61 -23.87 -1.97
CA ALA A 23 -44.20 -22.61 -1.39
C ALA A 23 -42.95 -22.23 -2.16
N THR A 24 -42.98 -21.12 -2.90
CA THR A 24 -41.78 -20.52 -3.46
C THR A 24 -41.01 -19.98 -2.27
N THR A 25 -40.39 -20.86 -1.49
CA THR A 25 -39.39 -20.55 -0.51
C THR A 25 -38.18 -20.08 -1.31
N THR A 26 -38.13 -18.78 -1.55
CA THR A 26 -36.95 -18.15 -2.14
C THR A 26 -35.82 -18.30 -1.14
N SER A 27 -34.86 -19.16 -1.45
CA SER A 27 -33.59 -19.22 -0.73
C SER A 27 -32.79 -17.98 -1.09
N SER A 28 -32.62 -17.06 -0.14
CA SER A 28 -31.63 -15.98 -0.27
C SER A 28 -30.33 -16.45 0.36
N ILE A 29 -29.38 -16.86 -0.48
CA ILE A 29 -28.01 -17.13 -0.03
C ILE A 29 -27.26 -15.80 -0.06
N PRO A 30 -26.81 -15.25 1.09
CA PRO A 30 -25.94 -14.09 1.06
C PRO A 30 -24.62 -14.51 0.38
N MET A 31 -24.36 -13.93 -0.79
CA MET A 31 -23.09 -14.08 -1.49
C MET A 31 -22.29 -12.79 -1.27
N GLY A 32 -21.08 -12.92 -0.75
CA GLY A 32 -20.15 -11.81 -0.54
C GLY A 32 -18.81 -12.10 -1.20
N VAL A 33 -18.12 -11.03 -1.63
CA VAL A 33 -16.74 -11.09 -2.11
C VAL A 33 -15.94 -10.10 -1.28
N ASP A 34 -14.94 -10.61 -0.57
CA ASP A 34 -14.01 -9.78 0.18
C ASP A 34 -12.81 -9.43 -0.70
N VAL A 35 -12.50 -8.14 -0.82
CA VAL A 35 -11.29 -7.64 -1.49
C VAL A 35 -10.29 -7.19 -0.41
N PRO A 36 -9.14 -7.86 -0.27
CA PRO A 36 -8.16 -7.48 0.75
C PRO A 36 -7.56 -6.11 0.43
N ARG A 37 -7.27 -5.33 1.47
CA ARG A 37 -6.49 -4.09 1.34
C ARG A 37 -5.08 -4.41 0.90
N SER A 38 -4.56 -3.66 -0.07
CA SER A 38 -3.24 -3.87 -0.63
C SER A 38 -2.67 -2.59 -1.25
N CYS A 39 -1.35 -2.49 -1.20
CA CYS A 39 -0.57 -1.48 -1.91
C CYS A 39 0.57 -2.18 -2.65
N THR A 40 0.87 -1.70 -3.85
CA THR A 40 1.92 -2.24 -4.72
C THR A 40 2.96 -1.16 -4.98
N LEU A 41 4.23 -1.52 -4.83
CA LEU A 41 5.38 -0.74 -5.26
C LEU A 41 5.79 -1.18 -6.67
N SER A 42 5.97 -0.24 -7.58
CA SER A 42 6.45 -0.46 -8.94
C SER A 42 7.46 0.62 -9.35
N ASN A 43 8.12 0.47 -10.51
CA ASN A 43 9.13 1.41 -11.01
C ASN A 43 10.22 1.76 -9.98
N VAL A 44 10.56 0.80 -9.11
CA VAL A 44 11.55 1.00 -8.05
C VAL A 44 12.93 1.06 -8.68
N SER A 45 13.69 2.11 -8.38
CA SER A 45 15.09 2.20 -8.81
C SER A 45 15.91 1.04 -8.24
N ALA A 46 16.62 0.31 -9.10
CA ALA A 46 17.43 -0.85 -8.71
C ALA A 46 18.62 -0.49 -7.80
N GLY A 47 19.01 0.80 -7.81
CA GLY A 47 20.04 1.40 -6.98
C GLY A 47 20.23 2.86 -7.38
N VAL A 48 20.85 3.65 -6.51
CA VAL A 48 21.21 5.04 -6.81
C VAL A 48 22.69 5.24 -6.51
N ILE A 49 23.46 5.64 -7.52
CA ILE A 49 24.88 5.95 -7.36
C ILE A 49 24.98 7.41 -6.93
N VAL A 50 25.36 7.64 -5.68
CA VAL A 50 25.54 9.00 -5.15
C VAL A 50 26.85 9.57 -5.68
N PRO A 51 26.85 10.73 -6.37
CA PRO A 51 28.05 11.32 -6.95
C PRO A 51 29.05 11.77 -5.87
N GLU A 52 30.34 11.48 -6.12
CA GLU A 52 31.44 11.87 -5.23
C GLU A 52 31.66 13.38 -5.15
N ASP A 53 31.21 14.12 -6.17
CA ASP A 53 31.30 15.58 -6.27
C ASP A 53 30.17 16.32 -5.54
N GLY A 54 29.26 15.59 -4.89
CA GLY A 54 28.12 16.17 -4.15
C GLY A 54 26.97 16.65 -5.03
N THR A 55 26.98 16.37 -6.34
CA THR A 55 25.82 16.61 -7.21
C THR A 55 24.68 15.64 -6.92
N GLU A 56 23.49 15.94 -7.45
CA GLU A 56 22.28 15.17 -7.18
C GLU A 56 22.16 13.97 -8.13
N ALA A 57 22.00 12.77 -7.56
CA ALA A 57 21.45 11.61 -8.26
C ALA A 57 19.97 11.46 -7.94
N THR A 58 19.19 10.95 -8.90
CA THR A 58 17.74 10.76 -8.72
C THR A 58 17.38 9.29 -8.75
N GLY A 59 16.57 8.87 -7.80
CA GLY A 59 15.87 7.59 -7.78
C GLY A 59 14.39 7.79 -7.50
N GLY A 60 13.64 6.70 -7.44
CA GLY A 60 12.21 6.77 -7.21
C GLY A 60 11.52 5.42 -7.21
N PHE A 61 10.22 5.49 -6.95
CA PHE A 61 9.27 4.37 -7.01
C PHE A 61 7.85 4.92 -7.23
N THR A 62 6.92 4.06 -7.63
CA THR A 62 5.50 4.37 -7.69
C THR A 62 4.75 3.49 -6.68
N ILE A 63 3.85 4.08 -5.89
CA ILE A 63 2.90 3.36 -5.02
C ILE A 63 1.50 3.46 -5.61
N ILE A 64 0.79 2.34 -5.65
CA ILE A 64 -0.64 2.26 -5.97
C ILE A 64 -1.33 1.46 -4.88
N CYS A 65 -2.39 1.99 -4.29
CA CYS A 65 -3.18 1.32 -3.25
C CYS A 65 -4.64 1.15 -3.67
N ASN A 66 -5.26 0.03 -3.30
CA ASN A 66 -6.69 -0.22 -3.55
C ASN A 66 -7.61 0.34 -2.45
N ILE A 67 -7.09 1.29 -1.67
CA ILE A 67 -7.73 2.03 -0.59
C ILE A 67 -7.32 3.51 -0.69
N ASP A 68 -8.13 4.40 -0.14
CA ASP A 68 -7.89 5.85 -0.14
C ASP A 68 -7.19 6.35 1.14
N THR A 69 -7.18 5.53 2.19
CA THR A 69 -6.61 5.85 3.49
C THR A 69 -5.45 4.92 3.80
N TYR A 70 -4.24 5.40 3.55
CA TYR A 70 -3.00 4.69 3.84
C TYR A 70 -1.91 5.67 4.22
N THR A 71 -0.91 5.15 4.92
CA THR A 71 0.34 5.86 5.22
C THR A 71 1.48 5.04 4.66
N PHE A 72 2.47 5.70 4.08
CA PHE A 72 3.76 5.05 3.89
C PHE A 72 4.85 5.93 4.46
N TYR A 73 5.95 5.30 4.85
CA TYR A 73 7.14 6.04 5.22
C TYR A 73 8.35 5.49 4.50
N VAL A 74 9.27 6.39 4.20
CA VAL A 74 10.55 6.08 3.59
C VAL A 74 11.65 6.22 4.62
N THR A 75 12.65 5.36 4.58
CA THR A 75 13.74 5.40 5.55
C THR A 75 15.01 4.82 4.95
N THR A 76 16.10 4.88 5.69
CA THR A 76 17.32 4.14 5.37
C THR A 76 17.81 3.39 6.60
N ASP A 77 18.69 2.39 6.41
CA ASP A 77 19.28 1.68 7.55
C ASP A 77 20.05 2.65 8.46
N SER A 78 20.75 3.64 7.88
CA SER A 78 21.41 4.67 8.67
C SER A 78 20.41 5.56 9.43
N LEU A 79 19.32 6.00 8.80
CA LEU A 79 18.32 6.86 9.45
C LEU A 79 17.66 6.17 10.66
N GLU A 80 17.35 4.88 10.55
CA GLU A 80 16.83 4.09 11.69
C GLU A 80 17.88 3.97 12.82
N ALA A 81 19.17 3.99 12.49
CA ALA A 81 20.27 4.09 13.45
C ALA A 81 20.51 5.53 13.97
N GLY A 82 19.65 6.48 13.60
CA GLY A 82 19.65 7.87 14.08
C GLY A 82 20.63 8.80 13.36
N ASN A 83 21.18 8.40 12.21
CA ASN A 83 22.17 9.20 11.50
C ASN A 83 22.05 9.02 9.97
N MET A 84 22.31 10.03 9.15
CA MET A 84 22.19 9.90 7.67
C MET A 84 23.56 9.80 7.01
N HIS A 85 24.07 8.57 6.87
CA HIS A 85 25.41 8.32 6.32
C HIS A 85 25.44 7.12 5.39
N LEU A 86 26.23 7.23 4.32
CA LEU A 86 26.74 6.05 3.62
C LEU A 86 27.92 5.50 4.43
N LYS A 87 28.01 4.18 4.57
CA LYS A 87 29.05 3.53 5.39
C LYS A 87 29.83 2.51 4.57
N ASP A 88 31.14 2.47 4.74
CA ASP A 88 31.99 1.42 4.14
C ASP A 88 32.14 0.19 5.05
N GLY A 89 32.81 -0.84 4.56
CA GLY A 89 33.09 -2.07 5.31
C GLY A 89 34.01 -1.88 6.53
N ASN A 90 34.75 -0.77 6.61
CA ASN A 90 35.67 -0.45 7.71
C ASN A 90 35.04 0.48 8.75
N GLY A 91 33.83 0.98 8.48
CA GLY A 91 33.07 1.86 9.37
C GLY A 91 33.29 3.36 9.14
N HIS A 92 34.01 3.76 8.11
CA HIS A 92 34.06 5.15 7.67
C HIS A 92 32.67 5.59 7.18
N GLN A 93 32.35 6.86 7.38
CA GLN A 93 31.03 7.41 7.11
C GLN A 93 31.10 8.65 6.22
N LEU A 94 30.19 8.73 5.26
CA LEU A 94 29.98 9.92 4.42
C LEU A 94 28.56 10.45 4.65
N PRO A 95 28.41 11.65 5.24
CA PRO A 95 27.10 12.25 5.43
C PRO A 95 26.45 12.52 4.08
N PHE A 96 25.18 12.11 3.95
CA PHE A 96 24.41 12.34 2.74
C PHE A 96 23.02 12.85 3.10
N LYS A 97 22.29 13.30 2.09
CA LYS A 97 20.92 13.78 2.21
C LYS A 97 20.08 13.18 1.11
N ILE A 98 18.81 12.94 1.45
CA ILE A 98 17.77 12.57 0.52
C ILE A 98 16.72 13.65 0.58
N ASN A 99 16.44 14.33 -0.51
CA ASN A 99 15.27 15.18 -0.64
C ASN A 99 14.16 14.38 -1.31
N GLN A 100 12.96 14.42 -0.73
CA GLN A 100 11.83 13.59 -1.15
C GLN A 100 10.66 14.45 -1.62
N SER A 101 10.11 14.07 -2.77
CA SER A 101 8.89 14.64 -3.32
C SER A 101 7.96 13.55 -3.83
N TYR A 102 6.66 13.71 -3.62
CA TYR A 102 5.64 12.77 -4.06
C TYR A 102 4.72 13.45 -5.06
N LEU A 103 4.44 12.80 -6.19
CA LEU A 103 3.68 13.38 -7.27
C LEU A 103 2.46 12.54 -7.61
N TYR A 104 1.30 13.19 -7.65
CA TYR A 104 0.08 12.64 -8.22
C TYR A 104 -0.46 13.62 -9.26
N ASN A 105 -0.72 13.15 -10.48
CA ASN A 105 -1.22 13.97 -11.59
C ASN A 105 -0.43 15.29 -11.80
N SER A 106 0.89 15.21 -11.77
CA SER A 106 1.83 16.35 -11.86
C SER A 106 1.75 17.37 -10.73
N VAL A 107 0.94 17.13 -9.68
CA VAL A 107 0.92 17.91 -8.45
C VAL A 107 1.95 17.34 -7.49
N SER A 108 2.88 18.20 -7.07
CA SER A 108 3.93 17.85 -6.11
C SER A 108 3.42 18.04 -4.68
N TYR A 109 3.62 17.02 -3.85
CA TYR A 109 3.37 17.00 -2.42
C TYR A 109 4.70 16.82 -1.70
N GLY A 110 5.05 17.73 -0.80
CA GLY A 110 6.32 17.69 -0.08
C GLY A 110 7.40 18.51 -0.78
N ASN A 111 8.61 17.94 -0.91
CA ASN A 111 9.91 18.60 -1.16
C ASN A 111 10.62 19.02 0.13
N TYR A 112 10.93 18.02 0.97
CA TYR A 112 11.68 18.21 2.21
C TYR A 112 12.84 17.23 2.27
N ASP A 113 13.88 17.59 3.03
CA ASP A 113 14.93 16.65 3.39
C ASP A 113 14.32 15.52 4.23
N LEU A 114 14.74 14.29 3.97
CA LEU A 114 14.35 13.11 4.71
C LEU A 114 15.00 13.14 6.10
N ASP A 115 14.16 13.10 7.12
CA ASP A 115 14.54 12.91 8.51
C ASP A 115 13.45 12.13 9.28
N SER A 116 13.68 11.89 10.57
CA SER A 116 12.74 11.16 11.43
C SER A 116 11.34 11.78 11.54
N SER A 117 11.21 13.09 11.32
CA SER A 117 9.96 13.86 11.40
C SER A 117 9.25 13.97 10.04
N THR A 118 9.99 13.93 8.93
CA THR A 118 9.46 14.10 7.56
C THR A 118 9.29 12.78 6.80
N ARG A 119 9.74 11.65 7.35
CA ARG A 119 9.70 10.34 6.67
C ARG A 119 8.31 9.80 6.31
N ASN A 120 7.26 10.27 6.98
CA ASN A 120 5.90 9.76 6.78
C ASN A 120 5.14 10.59 5.76
N TRP A 121 4.40 9.91 4.88
CA TRP A 121 3.45 10.52 3.96
C TRP A 121 2.07 9.88 4.12
N TYR A 122 1.04 10.71 4.12
CA TYR A 122 -0.33 10.32 4.43
C TYR A 122 -1.27 10.63 3.27
N ALA A 123 -1.97 9.62 2.77
CA ALA A 123 -3.01 9.82 1.77
C ALA A 123 -4.29 10.37 2.42
N ASN A 124 -4.70 9.84 3.58
CA ASN A 124 -5.86 10.32 4.37
C ASN A 124 -7.11 10.70 3.54
N GLY A 125 -7.44 9.94 2.50
CA GLY A 125 -8.61 10.19 1.63
C GLY A 125 -8.47 11.35 0.65
N ILE A 126 -7.29 12.00 0.54
CA ILE A 126 -7.07 13.11 -0.40
C ILE A 126 -6.88 12.62 -1.84
N LEU A 127 -6.56 11.34 -2.04
CA LEU A 127 -6.36 10.72 -3.33
C LEU A 127 -7.43 9.67 -3.62
N PRO A 128 -7.86 9.50 -4.89
CA PRO A 128 -8.78 8.43 -5.24
C PRO A 128 -8.14 7.05 -5.07
N ILE A 129 -8.98 6.04 -4.86
CA ILE A 129 -8.56 4.64 -4.86
C ILE A 129 -7.86 4.32 -6.19
N GLY A 130 -6.69 3.67 -6.11
CA GLY A 130 -5.88 3.33 -7.28
C GLY A 130 -5.04 4.49 -7.83
N ALA A 131 -4.99 5.64 -7.16
CA ALA A 131 -4.12 6.75 -7.55
C ALA A 131 -2.64 6.33 -7.53
N PRO A 132 -1.89 6.49 -8.65
CA PRO A 132 -0.45 6.28 -8.65
C PRO A 132 0.28 7.48 -8.05
N VAL A 133 0.96 7.25 -6.92
CA VAL A 133 1.83 8.24 -6.28
C VAL A 133 3.27 7.95 -6.69
N ASN A 134 3.89 8.87 -7.42
CA ASN A 134 5.28 8.76 -7.85
C ASN A 134 6.19 9.45 -6.83
N ALA A 135 7.08 8.71 -6.19
CA ALA A 135 8.14 9.25 -5.36
C ALA A 135 9.36 9.59 -6.22
N VAL A 136 9.84 10.83 -6.12
CA VAL A 136 11.10 11.30 -6.67
C VAL A 136 12.02 11.62 -5.49
N LEU A 137 13.14 10.92 -5.44
CA LEU A 137 14.12 10.97 -4.36
C LEU A 137 15.44 11.47 -4.93
N LYS A 138 15.95 12.57 -4.38
CA LYS A 138 17.20 13.19 -4.79
C LYS A 138 18.27 12.97 -3.73
N PHE A 139 19.32 12.26 -4.11
CA PHE A 139 20.40 11.84 -3.23
C PHE A 139 21.64 12.68 -3.52
N LYS A 140 22.32 13.15 -2.48
CA LYS A 140 23.63 13.80 -2.61
C LYS A 140 24.45 13.68 -1.33
N LEU A 141 25.77 13.71 -1.46
CA LEU A 141 26.65 13.93 -0.32
C LEU A 141 26.44 15.35 0.23
N GLN A 142 26.59 15.50 1.55
CA GLN A 142 26.54 16.84 2.16
C GLN A 142 27.76 17.68 1.83
N ALA A 143 28.89 17.02 1.58
CA ALA A 143 30.12 17.62 1.08
C ALA A 143 30.75 16.67 0.04
N PRO A 144 31.38 17.22 -1.02
CA PRO A 144 32.17 16.41 -1.95
C PRO A 144 33.27 15.63 -1.21
N THR A 145 33.65 14.49 -1.78
CA THR A 145 34.83 13.76 -1.31
C THR A 145 36.11 14.56 -1.61
N THR A 146 37.18 14.24 -0.89
CA THR A 146 38.50 14.86 -1.08
C THR A 146 39.57 13.79 -1.26
N ALA A 147 40.79 14.20 -1.61
CA ALA A 147 41.95 13.29 -1.67
C ALA A 147 42.26 12.58 -0.33
N THR A 148 41.72 13.07 0.79
CA THR A 148 41.87 12.47 2.12
C THR A 148 40.69 11.58 2.53
N THR A 149 39.62 11.54 1.73
CA THR A 149 38.50 10.64 1.98
C THR A 149 38.97 9.19 1.83
N PRO A 150 38.76 8.31 2.83
CA PRO A 150 39.19 6.92 2.73
C PRO A 150 38.54 6.21 1.54
N ALA A 151 39.36 5.50 0.75
CA ALA A 151 38.87 4.70 -0.36
C ALA A 151 38.03 3.52 0.17
N GLY A 152 36.89 3.27 -0.47
CA GLY A 152 35.97 2.21 -0.08
C GLY A 152 34.67 2.27 -0.86
N VAL A 153 33.86 1.22 -0.74
CA VAL A 153 32.50 1.20 -1.25
C VAL A 153 31.58 1.59 -0.11
N TYR A 154 30.98 2.78 -0.19
CA TYR A 154 30.06 3.30 0.81
C TYR A 154 28.63 3.01 0.39
N THR A 155 27.88 2.33 1.26
CA THR A 155 26.50 1.92 0.96
C THR A 155 25.56 2.24 2.11
N ASP A 156 24.28 2.39 1.77
CA ASP A 156 23.16 2.42 2.71
C ASP A 156 21.95 1.76 2.02
N THR A 157 21.00 1.25 2.79
CA THR A 157 19.81 0.58 2.25
C THR A 157 18.60 1.48 2.40
N PHE A 158 17.98 1.87 1.29
CA PHE A 158 16.70 2.57 1.30
C PHE A 158 15.54 1.60 1.46
N ARG A 159 14.55 1.95 2.29
CA ARG A 159 13.35 1.14 2.56
C ARG A 159 12.09 1.96 2.44
N VAL A 160 11.01 1.30 2.00
CA VAL A 160 9.67 1.86 1.98
C VAL A 160 8.77 0.90 2.74
N ASN A 161 8.02 1.42 3.70
CA ASN A 161 7.06 0.66 4.48
C ASN A 161 5.68 1.28 4.31
N VAL A 162 4.67 0.44 4.08
CA VAL A 162 3.29 0.88 3.85
C VAL A 162 2.41 0.30 4.95
N THR A 163 1.53 1.12 5.53
CA THR A 163 0.59 0.77 6.59
C THR A 163 -0.83 1.16 6.17
N TYR A 164 -1.80 0.26 6.42
CA TYR A 164 -3.21 0.38 6.05
C TYR A 164 -4.16 -0.38 6.99
#